data_AF-Q70DV8-F1
#
_entry.id   AF-Q70DV8-F1
#
_cell.length_a   1.000
_cell.length_b   1.000
_cell.length_c   1.000
_cell.angle_alpha   90.00
_cell.angle_beta   90.00
_cell.angle_gamma   90.00
#
_symmetry.space_group_name_H-M   'P 1'
#
loop_
_entity.id
_entity.type
_entity.pdbx_description
1 polymer ?
#
loop_
_entity_poly.entity_id
_entity_poly.type
_entity_poly.pdbx_seq_one_letter_code
_entity_poly.pdbx_strand_id
1 'polypeptide(L)'
;MALPSGLVVEVRQEVPFLPKVAFTLISLASLLGAIFTGLHLGLAPAWLAVRWLLLWLCALALGFAAWRAFYLRKEPDLPEASGFLEEEGRVWAHLARRLAWPLALTAPLSLFFAYLGGLKGPLFLGTLLLAAALWAGWPRAAFASALGLFLLWAWADTLTPEGFLLRALHFLAFGLWLGGALFNLGVNVPVGMRHPQVPAVVAGARQLERFRWVVRFSLPTVLLTGLGMALAYRLPLPDFLAFPFALIPLKLFLLLGLVVIFITCPLYRQCSPVKGVCRLEDLRVRPLRRLDNRRTPCALGLIRATEAMAELPSGAVLELLSKDVYAPYEVPAWAGKYGYRILKHEQRGVFPFRYHRFLVEKP
;
A
#
# COMPACT_ATOMS: atom_id res chain seq x y z
N MET A 1 -9.57 -21.89 -3.49
CA MET A 1 -8.31 -22.61 -3.77
C MET A 1 -7.71 -22.99 -2.42
N ALA A 2 -7.61 -24.27 -2.10
CA ALA A 2 -6.97 -24.71 -0.85
C ALA A 2 -5.47 -24.37 -0.91
N LEU A 3 -4.96 -23.68 0.11
CA LEU A 3 -3.53 -23.36 0.19
C LEU A 3 -2.75 -24.64 0.48
N PRO A 4 -1.59 -24.87 -0.17
CA PRO A 4 -0.72 -26.00 0.12
C PRO A 4 -0.39 -26.08 1.62
N SER A 5 -0.32 -27.29 2.17
CA SER A 5 0.12 -27.48 3.55
C SER A 5 1.62 -27.19 3.69
N GLY A 6 2.00 -26.62 4.84
CA GLY A 6 3.41 -26.32 5.14
C GLY A 6 3.91 -24.98 4.59
N LEU A 7 3.05 -24.05 4.18
CA LEU A 7 3.49 -22.69 3.83
C LEU A 7 4.14 -21.99 5.03
N VAL A 8 5.26 -21.32 4.78
CA VAL A 8 6.01 -20.50 5.75
C VAL A 8 6.13 -19.09 5.21
N VAL A 9 5.87 -18.14 6.10
CA VAL A 9 6.04 -16.72 5.86
C VAL A 9 7.47 -16.33 6.20
N GLU A 10 8.13 -15.62 5.29
CA GLU A 10 9.45 -15.05 5.50
C GLU A 10 9.31 -13.53 5.69
N VAL A 11 9.84 -13.00 6.80
CA VAL A 11 9.86 -11.57 7.09
C VAL A 11 11.28 -11.05 6.89
N ARG A 12 11.45 -10.09 5.98
CA ARG A 12 12.70 -9.36 5.81
C ARG A 12 12.82 -8.29 6.88
N GLN A 13 14.04 -8.03 7.36
CA GLN A 13 14.32 -6.96 8.32
C GLN A 13 14.46 -5.58 7.64
N GLU A 14 14.54 -5.55 6.30
CA GLU A 14 14.70 -4.32 5.54
C GLU A 14 13.41 -3.48 5.52
N VAL A 15 13.56 -2.19 5.82
CA VAL A 15 12.44 -1.24 5.80
C VAL A 15 12.13 -0.88 4.34
N PRO A 16 10.84 -0.85 3.92
CA PRO A 16 10.50 -0.52 2.54
C PRO A 16 10.90 0.94 2.21
N PHE A 17 11.92 1.10 1.36
CA PHE A 17 12.47 2.40 0.96
C PHE A 17 11.58 3.10 -0.09
N LEU A 18 11.18 2.39 -1.14
CA LEU A 18 10.41 2.99 -2.26
C LEU A 18 9.09 3.63 -1.83
N PRO A 19 8.26 3.02 -0.95
CA PRO A 19 7.04 3.68 -0.48
C PRO A 19 7.31 5.00 0.27
N LYS A 20 8.43 5.10 1.00
CA LYS A 20 8.83 6.36 1.66
C LYS A 20 9.19 7.43 0.62
N VAL A 21 9.95 7.06 -0.41
CA VAL A 21 10.27 7.96 -1.53
C VAL A 21 8.98 8.43 -2.22
N ALA A 22 8.06 7.51 -2.53
CA ALA A 22 6.77 7.84 -3.12
C ALA A 22 5.95 8.82 -2.24
N PHE A 23 5.92 8.58 -0.93
CA PHE A 23 5.27 9.46 0.04
C PHE A 23 5.89 10.86 0.09
N THR A 24 7.23 10.95 0.01
CA THR A 24 7.96 12.23 -0.07
C THR A 24 7.64 12.97 -1.36
N LEU A 25 7.71 12.30 -2.52
CA LEU A 25 7.44 12.92 -3.81
C LEU A 25 6.02 13.49 -3.90
N ILE A 26 5.01 12.74 -3.45
CA ILE A 26 3.63 13.26 -3.47
C ILE A 26 3.47 14.44 -2.50
N SER A 27 4.18 14.42 -1.36
CA SER A 27 4.09 15.49 -0.35
C SER A 27 4.70 16.77 -0.91
N LEU A 28 5.85 16.68 -1.56
CA LEU A 28 6.46 17.80 -2.28
C LEU A 28 5.55 18.29 -3.43
N ALA A 29 5.00 17.40 -4.24
CA ALA A 29 4.06 17.78 -5.31
C ALA A 29 2.81 18.50 -4.76
N SER A 30 2.31 18.08 -3.60
CA SER A 30 1.20 18.75 -2.91
C SER A 30 1.59 20.12 -2.35
N LEU A 31 2.82 20.27 -1.83
CA LEU A 31 3.36 21.54 -1.35
C LEU A 31 3.47 22.55 -2.48
N LEU A 32 4.03 22.16 -3.63
CA LEU A 32 4.11 23.04 -4.80
C LEU A 32 2.71 23.47 -5.27
N GLY A 33 1.74 22.54 -5.26
CA GLY A 33 0.35 22.85 -5.55
C GLY A 33 -0.26 23.85 -4.56
N ALA A 34 0.00 23.67 -3.26
CA ALA A 34 -0.52 24.55 -2.21
C ALA A 34 0.12 25.94 -2.23
N ILE A 35 1.42 26.04 -2.54
CA ILE A 35 2.15 27.29 -2.78
C ILE A 35 1.52 28.00 -3.98
N PHE A 36 1.40 27.32 -5.12
CA PHE A 36 0.85 27.90 -6.35
C PHE A 36 -0.56 28.46 -6.14
N THR A 37 -1.47 27.66 -5.57
CA THR A 37 -2.84 28.14 -5.31
C THR A 37 -2.88 29.19 -4.22
N GLY A 38 -2.02 29.10 -3.20
CA GLY A 38 -1.97 30.08 -2.12
C GLY A 38 -1.53 31.46 -2.59
N LEU A 39 -0.56 31.53 -3.49
CA LEU A 39 -0.14 32.79 -4.12
C LEU A 39 -1.28 33.42 -4.92
N HIS A 40 -2.04 32.61 -5.66
CA HIS A 40 -3.20 33.09 -6.42
C HIS A 40 -4.34 33.59 -5.51
N LEU A 41 -4.46 33.04 -4.30
CA LEU A 41 -5.38 33.49 -3.25
C LEU A 41 -4.84 34.70 -2.45
N GLY A 42 -3.72 35.29 -2.88
CA GLY A 42 -3.13 36.48 -2.24
C GLY A 42 -2.45 36.22 -0.90
N LEU A 43 -2.04 34.98 -0.61
CA LEU A 43 -1.37 34.66 0.65
C LEU A 43 0.09 35.11 0.65
N ALA A 44 0.52 35.68 1.78
CA ALA A 44 1.92 36.01 2.00
C ALA A 44 2.78 34.71 2.12
N PRO A 45 4.08 34.76 1.76
CA PRO A 45 4.96 33.58 1.75
C PRO A 45 4.95 32.76 3.04
N ALA A 46 4.92 33.41 4.20
CA ALA A 46 4.90 32.75 5.51
C ALA A 46 3.66 31.84 5.73
N TRP A 47 2.53 32.17 5.09
CA TRP A 47 1.27 31.45 5.25
C TRP A 47 1.08 30.30 4.25
N LEU A 48 1.92 30.20 3.23
CA LEU A 48 1.83 29.13 2.22
C LEU A 48 2.10 27.75 2.82
N ALA A 49 3.16 27.64 3.64
CA ALA A 49 3.51 26.40 4.33
C ALA A 49 2.45 26.01 5.38
N VAL A 50 1.89 26.99 6.08
CA VAL A 50 0.83 26.76 7.07
C VAL A 50 -0.44 26.22 6.39
N ARG A 51 -0.85 26.82 5.26
CA ARG A 51 -1.99 26.34 4.48
C ARG A 51 -1.77 24.93 3.97
N TRP A 52 -0.57 24.66 3.43
CA TRP A 52 -0.20 23.31 3.00
C TRP A 52 -0.32 22.30 4.15
N LEU A 53 0.24 22.62 5.33
CA LEU A 53 0.21 21.74 6.49
C LEU A 53 -1.22 21.38 6.90
N LEU A 54 -2.14 22.35 6.95
CA LEU A 54 -3.55 22.11 7.28
C LEU A 54 -4.23 21.17 6.27
N LEU A 55 -4.07 21.45 4.97
CA LEU A 55 -4.62 20.60 3.91
C LEU A 55 -4.02 19.19 3.94
N TRP A 56 -2.71 19.09 4.20
CA TRP A 56 -1.98 17.83 4.25
C TRP A 56 -2.38 16.98 5.47
N LEU A 57 -2.56 17.59 6.65
CA LEU A 57 -3.09 16.90 7.84
C LEU A 57 -4.53 16.42 7.62
N CYS A 58 -5.38 17.24 7.00
CA CYS A 58 -6.73 16.83 6.61
C CYS A 58 -6.71 15.65 5.61
N ALA A 59 -5.79 15.68 4.62
CA ALA A 59 -5.61 14.61 3.65
C ALA A 59 -5.21 13.29 4.31
N LEU A 60 -4.23 13.33 5.22
CA LEU A 60 -3.83 12.16 5.99
C LEU A 60 -5.01 11.60 6.78
N ALA A 61 -5.71 12.46 7.52
CA ALA A 61 -6.83 12.06 8.35
C ALA A 61 -7.96 11.43 7.53
N LEU A 62 -8.31 12.03 6.39
CA LEU A 62 -9.36 11.53 5.50
C LEU A 62 -9.08 10.09 5.05
N GLY A 63 -7.92 9.84 4.41
CA GLY A 63 -7.61 8.49 3.92
C GLY A 63 -7.37 7.50 5.06
N PHE A 64 -6.72 7.93 6.15
CA PHE A 64 -6.41 7.07 7.29
C PHE A 64 -7.69 6.62 8.02
N ALA A 65 -8.67 7.51 8.15
CA ALA A 65 -9.98 7.19 8.71
C ALA A 65 -10.84 6.38 7.73
N ALA A 66 -10.84 6.72 6.44
CA ALA A 66 -11.54 5.96 5.40
C ALA A 66 -11.09 4.50 5.38
N TRP A 67 -9.78 4.27 5.49
CA TRP A 67 -9.21 2.92 5.49
C TRP A 67 -9.76 2.07 6.63
N ARG A 68 -9.76 2.62 7.85
CA ARG A 68 -10.32 1.94 9.02
C ARG A 68 -11.84 1.76 8.96
N ALA A 69 -12.56 2.72 8.40
CA ALA A 69 -14.02 2.76 8.37
C ALA A 69 -14.62 1.80 7.33
N PHE A 70 -13.99 1.68 6.16
CA PHE A 70 -14.62 1.06 4.99
C PHE A 70 -13.78 -0.05 4.33
N TYR A 71 -12.45 0.03 4.42
CA TYR A 71 -11.57 -0.91 3.71
C TYR A 71 -11.12 -2.07 4.60
N LEU A 72 -10.93 -1.83 5.89
CA LEU A 72 -10.71 -2.88 6.89
C LEU A 72 -12.01 -3.67 7.08
N ARG A 73 -12.04 -4.93 6.64
CA ARG A 73 -13.17 -5.83 6.82
C ARG A 73 -12.77 -7.00 7.72
N LYS A 74 -13.77 -7.61 8.34
CA LYS A 74 -13.62 -8.93 8.95
C LYS A 74 -13.40 -9.96 7.82
N GLU A 75 -12.53 -10.92 8.07
CA GLU A 75 -12.28 -12.07 7.18
C GLU A 75 -12.86 -13.31 7.87
N PRO A 76 -14.18 -13.57 7.74
CA PRO A 76 -14.86 -14.64 8.48
C PRO A 76 -14.35 -16.04 8.10
N ASP A 77 -13.80 -16.18 6.90
CA ASP A 77 -13.16 -17.40 6.40
C ASP A 77 -11.71 -17.58 6.89
N LEU A 78 -11.16 -16.62 7.66
CA LEU A 78 -9.83 -16.66 8.25
C LEU A 78 -9.86 -16.34 9.76
N PRO A 79 -10.50 -17.20 10.59
CA PRO A 79 -10.61 -16.95 12.04
C PRO A 79 -9.24 -16.82 12.72
N GLU A 80 -8.23 -17.51 12.20
CA GLU A 80 -6.83 -17.46 12.67
C GLU A 80 -6.12 -16.12 12.37
N ALA A 81 -6.73 -15.25 11.56
CA ALA A 81 -6.24 -13.89 11.31
C ALA A 81 -6.85 -12.84 12.27
N SER A 82 -7.72 -13.25 13.20
CA SER A 82 -8.39 -12.35 14.16
C SER A 82 -7.41 -11.49 14.96
N GLY A 83 -6.35 -12.11 15.53
CA GLY A 83 -5.32 -11.38 16.27
C GLY A 83 -4.59 -10.31 15.44
N PHE A 84 -4.35 -10.57 14.15
CA PHE A 84 -3.78 -9.61 13.21
C PHE A 84 -4.73 -8.41 13.02
N LEU A 85 -6.01 -8.66 12.76
CA LEU A 85 -7.02 -7.61 12.53
C LEU A 85 -7.28 -6.76 13.78
N GLU A 86 -7.31 -7.39 14.96
CA GLU A 86 -7.44 -6.69 16.24
C GLU A 86 -6.24 -5.78 16.52
N GLU A 87 -5.03 -6.26 16.24
CA GLU A 87 -3.83 -5.45 16.40
C GLU A 87 -3.75 -4.30 15.40
N GLU A 88 -4.18 -4.48 14.14
CA GLU A 88 -4.34 -3.36 13.20
C GLU A 88 -5.28 -2.30 13.77
N GLY A 89 -6.40 -2.71 14.39
CA GLY A 89 -7.32 -1.80 15.05
C GLY A 89 -6.67 -1.01 16.19
N ARG A 90 -5.86 -1.67 17.03
CA ARG A 90 -5.15 -1.04 18.16
C ARG A 90 -4.06 -0.08 17.68
N VAL A 91 -3.24 -0.49 16.72
CA VAL A 91 -2.17 0.35 16.16
C VAL A 91 -2.76 1.57 15.43
N TRP A 92 -3.84 1.37 14.68
CA TRP A 92 -4.57 2.48 14.06
C TRP A 92 -5.05 3.48 15.10
N ALA A 93 -5.70 3.04 16.17
CA ALA A 93 -6.21 3.94 17.22
C ALA A 93 -5.08 4.73 17.90
N HIS A 94 -3.93 4.09 18.13
CA HIS A 94 -2.74 4.76 18.66
C HIS A 94 -2.22 5.85 17.73
N LEU A 95 -2.08 5.56 16.44
CA LEU A 95 -1.63 6.53 15.45
C LEU A 95 -2.67 7.62 15.18
N ALA A 96 -3.96 7.31 15.23
CA ALA A 96 -5.04 8.28 15.11
C ALA A 96 -4.97 9.33 16.23
N ARG A 97 -4.75 8.91 17.47
CA ARG A 97 -4.52 9.84 18.61
C ARG A 97 -3.27 10.71 18.40
N ARG A 98 -2.21 10.17 17.81
CA ARG A 98 -1.01 10.96 17.47
C ARG A 98 -1.27 11.97 16.37
N LEU A 99 -2.10 11.63 15.38
CA LEU A 99 -2.50 12.56 14.31
C LEU A 99 -3.49 13.62 14.80
N ALA A 100 -4.28 13.33 15.83
CA ALA A 100 -5.21 14.29 16.43
C ALA A 100 -4.49 15.50 17.04
N TRP A 101 -3.32 15.32 17.65
CA TRP A 101 -2.54 16.41 18.26
C TRP A 101 -2.17 17.54 17.28
N PRO A 102 -1.46 17.29 16.16
CA PRO A 102 -1.13 18.35 15.22
C PRO A 102 -2.38 18.98 14.60
N LEU A 103 -3.47 18.23 14.39
CA LEU A 103 -4.74 18.80 13.94
C LEU A 103 -5.32 19.79 14.96
N ALA A 104 -5.37 19.41 16.25
CA ALA A 104 -5.86 20.28 17.31
C ALA A 104 -4.99 21.53 17.48
N LEU A 105 -3.66 21.37 17.47
CA LEU A 105 -2.70 22.46 17.61
C LEU A 105 -2.74 23.44 16.43
N THR A 106 -2.97 22.94 15.21
CA THR A 106 -2.99 23.78 14.01
C THR A 106 -4.38 24.35 13.70
N ALA A 107 -5.45 23.85 14.31
CA ALA A 107 -6.82 24.32 14.05
C ALA A 107 -6.98 25.84 14.12
N PRO A 108 -6.46 26.58 15.13
CA PRO A 108 -6.62 28.03 15.20
C PRO A 108 -5.98 28.78 14.03
N LEU A 109 -5.03 28.16 13.32
CA LEU A 109 -4.31 28.79 12.20
C LEU A 109 -5.25 29.11 11.03
N SER A 110 -6.40 28.42 10.90
CA SER A 110 -7.39 28.75 9.87
C SER A 110 -7.99 30.15 10.04
N LEU A 111 -8.03 30.68 11.27
CA LEU A 111 -8.63 31.99 11.57
C LEU A 111 -7.84 33.17 10.97
N PHE A 112 -6.57 32.93 10.63
CA PHE A 112 -5.65 33.95 10.13
C PHE A 112 -5.67 34.10 8.60
N PHE A 113 -6.29 33.17 7.85
CA PHE A 113 -6.40 33.33 6.40
C PHE A 113 -7.52 34.31 6.03
N ALA A 114 -7.13 35.51 5.60
CA ALA A 114 -8.08 36.57 5.24
C ALA A 114 -9.11 36.13 4.19
N TYR A 115 -8.69 35.41 3.15
CA TYR A 115 -9.56 34.98 2.05
C TYR A 115 -10.69 34.03 2.44
N LEU A 116 -10.62 33.40 3.62
CA LEU A 116 -11.66 32.47 4.08
C LEU A 116 -12.96 33.17 4.49
N GLY A 117 -12.93 34.47 4.79
CA GLY A 117 -14.13 35.22 5.20
C GLY A 117 -14.93 34.51 6.31
N GLY A 118 -16.21 34.26 6.06
CA GLY A 118 -17.10 33.56 7.00
C GLY A 118 -16.78 32.08 7.24
N LEU A 119 -15.93 31.45 6.43
CA LEU A 119 -15.56 30.04 6.57
C LEU A 119 -14.50 29.76 7.65
N LYS A 120 -13.89 30.82 8.21
CA LYS A 120 -12.88 30.70 9.28
C LYS A 120 -13.38 29.85 10.46
N GLY A 121 -14.57 30.18 10.98
CA GLY A 121 -15.20 29.48 12.11
C GLY A 121 -15.50 28.00 11.80
N PRO A 122 -16.24 27.69 10.71
CA PRO A 122 -16.49 26.33 10.28
C PRO A 122 -15.21 25.49 10.08
N LEU A 123 -14.16 26.05 9.46
CA LEU A 123 -12.89 25.35 9.27
C LEU A 123 -12.16 25.10 10.60
N PHE A 124 -12.16 26.08 11.51
CA PHE A 124 -11.60 25.93 12.85
C PHE A 124 -12.32 24.82 13.64
N LEU A 125 -13.64 24.92 13.79
CA LEU A 125 -14.45 23.96 14.53
C LEU A 125 -14.42 22.58 13.87
N GLY A 126 -14.51 22.50 12.54
CA GLY A 126 -14.41 21.26 11.80
C GLY A 126 -13.07 20.54 12.03
N THR A 127 -11.96 21.30 12.11
CA THR A 127 -10.64 20.74 12.38
C THR A 127 -10.54 20.20 13.81
N LEU A 128 -11.12 20.90 14.79
CA LEU A 128 -11.23 20.39 16.17
C LEU A 128 -12.11 19.15 16.27
N LEU A 129 -13.26 19.12 15.58
CA LEU A 129 -14.13 17.94 15.53
C LEU A 129 -13.44 16.74 14.88
N LEU A 130 -12.66 16.97 13.83
CA LEU A 130 -11.83 15.93 13.22
C LEU A 130 -10.78 15.39 14.22
N ALA A 131 -10.06 16.28 14.91
CA ALA A 131 -9.10 15.89 15.93
C ALA A 131 -9.77 15.09 17.06
N ALA A 132 -10.91 15.55 17.56
CA ALA A 132 -11.69 14.86 18.60
C ALA A 132 -12.16 13.47 18.14
N ALA A 133 -12.67 13.35 16.90
CA ALA A 133 -13.10 12.07 16.35
C ALA A 133 -11.94 11.07 16.18
N LEU A 134 -10.76 11.53 15.76
CA LEU A 134 -9.55 10.70 15.71
C LEU A 134 -9.08 10.30 17.10
N TRP A 135 -9.11 11.23 18.06
CA TRP A 135 -8.74 10.98 19.45
C TRP A 135 -9.63 9.92 20.10
N ALA A 136 -10.94 10.03 19.88
CA ALA A 136 -11.95 9.09 20.37
C ALA A 136 -11.96 7.74 19.62
N GLY A 137 -11.20 7.61 18.53
CA GLY A 137 -11.16 6.39 17.73
C GLY A 137 -12.46 6.13 16.95
N TRP A 138 -13.13 7.18 16.47
CA TRP A 138 -14.38 7.10 15.71
C TRP A 138 -14.11 7.27 14.20
N PRO A 139 -13.73 6.21 13.47
CA PRO A 139 -13.24 6.33 12.11
C PRO A 139 -14.28 6.90 11.13
N ARG A 140 -15.57 6.58 11.29
CA ARG A 140 -16.63 7.12 10.41
C ARG A 140 -16.87 8.62 10.65
N ALA A 141 -16.88 9.04 11.91
CA ALA A 141 -17.00 10.46 12.26
C ALA A 141 -15.77 11.25 11.80
N ALA A 142 -14.56 10.70 12.00
CA ALA A 142 -13.32 11.31 11.51
C ALA A 142 -13.33 11.45 9.98
N PHE A 143 -13.76 10.41 9.25
CA PHE A 143 -13.91 10.49 7.81
C PHE A 143 -14.91 11.58 7.38
N ALA A 144 -16.11 11.61 7.99
CA ALA A 144 -17.14 12.60 7.68
C ALA A 144 -16.65 14.03 7.95
N SER A 145 -15.99 14.27 9.09
CA SER A 145 -15.41 15.58 9.43
C SER A 145 -14.32 15.99 8.44
N ALA A 146 -13.40 15.08 8.09
CA ALA A 146 -12.34 15.36 7.13
C ALA A 146 -12.90 15.65 5.72
N LEU A 147 -13.94 14.92 5.32
CA LEU A 147 -14.63 15.14 4.04
C LEU A 147 -15.30 16.52 4.04
N GLY A 148 -16.03 16.86 5.10
CA GLY A 148 -16.64 18.18 5.27
C GLY A 148 -15.64 19.31 5.17
N LEU A 149 -14.48 19.17 5.85
CA LEU A 149 -13.38 20.14 5.76
C LEU A 149 -12.87 20.30 4.32
N PHE A 150 -12.70 19.21 3.58
CA PHE A 150 -12.28 19.27 2.18
C PHE A 150 -13.29 19.93 1.27
N LEU A 151 -14.59 19.74 1.50
CA LEU A 151 -15.63 20.46 0.77
C LEU A 151 -15.58 21.95 1.09
N LEU A 152 -15.39 22.32 2.35
CA LEU A 152 -15.23 23.73 2.75
C LEU A 152 -13.98 24.38 2.12
N TRP A 153 -12.82 23.69 2.16
CA TRP A 153 -11.61 24.16 1.50
C TRP A 153 -11.78 24.26 -0.02
N ALA A 154 -12.42 23.28 -0.65
CA ALA A 154 -12.66 23.31 -2.09
C ALA A 154 -13.54 24.49 -2.51
N TRP A 155 -14.56 24.79 -1.71
CA TRP A 155 -15.41 25.97 -1.91
C TRP A 155 -14.62 27.26 -1.73
N ALA A 156 -13.86 27.38 -0.63
CA ALA A 156 -13.05 28.55 -0.33
C ALA A 156 -12.00 28.85 -1.42
N ASP A 157 -11.40 27.80 -1.99
CA ASP A 157 -10.36 27.92 -3.00
C ASP A 157 -10.87 28.36 -4.38
N THR A 158 -12.17 28.21 -4.66
CA THR A 158 -12.70 28.30 -6.04
C THR A 158 -13.85 29.29 -6.20
N LEU A 159 -14.73 29.41 -5.19
CA LEU A 159 -15.92 30.27 -5.18
C LEU A 159 -16.82 30.12 -6.42
N THR A 160 -16.71 28.99 -7.14
CA THR A 160 -17.44 28.69 -8.37
C THR A 160 -17.86 27.22 -8.37
N PRO A 161 -19.06 26.87 -8.86
CA PRO A 161 -19.53 25.48 -8.86
C PRO A 161 -18.63 24.51 -9.63
N GLU A 162 -18.13 24.94 -10.81
CA GLU A 162 -17.27 24.13 -11.67
C GLU A 162 -15.91 23.88 -11.02
N GLY A 163 -15.27 24.94 -10.50
CA GLY A 163 -14.01 24.85 -9.78
C GLY A 163 -14.14 24.01 -8.51
N PHE A 164 -15.25 24.14 -7.79
CA PHE A 164 -15.55 23.39 -6.58
C PHE A 164 -15.55 21.88 -6.84
N LEU A 165 -16.29 21.40 -7.84
CA LEU A 165 -16.37 19.96 -8.13
C LEU A 165 -14.98 19.38 -8.45
N LEU A 166 -14.24 20.08 -9.31
CA LEU A 166 -12.90 19.65 -9.71
C LEU A 166 -11.94 19.60 -8.52
N ARG A 167 -12.00 20.62 -7.65
CA ARG A 167 -11.17 20.74 -6.45
C ARG A 167 -11.52 19.71 -5.38
N ALA A 168 -12.82 19.48 -5.15
CA ALA A 168 -13.32 18.49 -4.20
C ALA A 168 -12.89 17.07 -4.62
N LEU A 169 -13.03 16.72 -5.90
CA LEU A 169 -12.54 15.45 -6.45
C LEU A 169 -11.03 15.32 -6.30
N HIS A 170 -10.27 16.38 -6.57
CA HIS A 170 -8.82 16.39 -6.38
C HIS A 170 -8.43 16.13 -4.92
N PHE A 171 -9.03 16.83 -3.98
CA PHE A 171 -8.78 16.66 -2.54
C PHE A 171 -9.18 15.28 -2.06
N LEU A 172 -10.34 14.77 -2.44
CA LEU A 172 -10.80 13.43 -2.09
C LEU A 172 -9.81 12.37 -2.58
N ALA A 173 -9.44 12.42 -3.86
CA ALA A 173 -8.50 11.47 -4.44
C ALA A 173 -7.12 11.54 -3.77
N PHE A 174 -6.60 12.77 -3.54
CA PHE A 174 -5.34 12.98 -2.86
C PHE A 174 -5.36 12.46 -1.41
N GLY A 175 -6.42 12.75 -0.64
CA GLY A 175 -6.57 12.30 0.73
C GLY A 175 -6.69 10.78 0.84
N LEU A 176 -7.48 10.14 -0.03
CA LEU A 176 -7.60 8.68 -0.08
C LEU A 176 -6.25 8.01 -0.37
N TRP A 177 -5.47 8.56 -1.30
CA TRP A 177 -4.13 8.05 -1.59
C TRP A 177 -3.18 8.24 -0.41
N LEU A 178 -3.07 9.47 0.11
CA LEU A 178 -2.08 9.85 1.12
C LEU A 178 -2.35 9.18 2.46
N GLY A 179 -3.60 9.23 2.94
CA GLY A 179 -3.99 8.58 4.19
C GLY A 179 -4.01 7.05 4.08
N GLY A 180 -4.34 6.49 2.91
CA GLY A 180 -4.19 5.05 2.65
C GLY A 180 -2.73 4.60 2.66
N ALA A 181 -1.81 5.41 2.13
CA ALA A 181 -0.37 5.15 2.22
C ALA A 181 0.12 5.20 3.68
N LEU A 182 -0.33 6.18 4.46
CA LEU A 182 -0.06 6.24 5.91
C LEU A 182 -0.57 4.98 6.62
N PHE A 183 -1.78 4.51 6.30
CA PHE A 183 -2.30 3.27 6.89
C PHE A 183 -1.40 2.08 6.58
N ASN A 184 -1.03 1.89 5.32
CA ASN A 184 -0.21 0.74 4.95
C ASN A 184 1.17 0.77 5.61
N LEU A 185 1.82 1.94 5.65
CA LEU A 185 3.17 2.08 6.21
C LEU A 185 3.19 2.10 7.74
N GLY A 186 2.19 2.72 8.36
CA GLY A 186 2.12 2.91 9.81
C GLY A 186 1.40 1.77 10.55
N VAL A 187 0.45 1.10 9.89
CA VAL A 187 -0.39 0.07 10.52
C VAL A 187 -0.12 -1.30 9.91
N ASN A 188 -0.44 -1.49 8.63
CA ASN A 188 -0.46 -2.83 8.03
C ASN A 188 0.93 -3.49 8.02
N VAL A 189 1.96 -2.79 7.55
CA VAL A 189 3.32 -3.34 7.48
C VAL A 189 3.87 -3.71 8.88
N PRO A 190 3.88 -2.82 9.89
CA PRO A 190 4.37 -3.18 11.23
C PRO A 190 3.57 -4.28 11.92
N VAL A 191 2.26 -4.37 11.68
CA VAL A 191 1.43 -5.45 12.24
C VAL A 191 1.70 -6.76 11.51
N GLY A 192 1.77 -6.75 10.18
CA GLY A 192 2.09 -7.95 9.38
C GLY A 192 3.45 -8.56 9.73
N MET A 193 4.45 -7.73 10.08
CA MET A 193 5.75 -8.23 10.55
C MET A 193 5.68 -8.98 11.88
N ARG A 194 4.70 -8.65 12.73
CA ARG A 194 4.49 -9.28 14.05
C ARG A 194 3.57 -10.50 13.98
N HIS A 195 2.83 -10.67 12.88
CA HIS A 195 1.96 -11.81 12.61
C HIS A 195 2.42 -12.59 11.36
N PRO A 196 3.57 -13.28 11.40
CA PRO A 196 4.12 -14.00 10.26
C PRO A 196 3.45 -15.37 10.05
N GLN A 197 2.12 -15.40 10.12
CA GLN A 197 1.31 -16.59 9.89
C GLN A 197 0.53 -16.45 8.58
N VAL A 198 0.34 -17.57 7.88
CA VAL A 198 -0.28 -17.60 6.55
C VAL A 198 -1.65 -16.91 6.53
N PRO A 199 -2.56 -17.15 7.50
CA PRO A 199 -3.86 -16.46 7.53
C PRO A 199 -3.74 -14.93 7.61
N ALA A 200 -2.80 -14.42 8.42
CA ALA A 200 -2.54 -12.98 8.53
C ALA A 200 -1.96 -12.40 7.23
N VAL A 201 -1.09 -13.15 6.54
CA VAL A 201 -0.56 -12.76 5.23
C VAL A 201 -1.65 -12.72 4.17
N VAL A 202 -2.57 -13.69 4.17
CA VAL A 202 -3.72 -13.70 3.25
C VAL A 202 -4.65 -12.53 3.54
N ALA A 203 -4.98 -12.27 4.80
CA ALA A 203 -5.77 -11.11 5.20
C ALA A 203 -5.10 -9.79 4.76
N GLY A 204 -3.80 -9.64 5.04
CA GLY A 204 -3.00 -8.50 4.59
C GLY A 204 -2.97 -8.35 3.06
N ALA A 205 -2.86 -9.45 2.32
CA ALA A 205 -2.89 -9.44 0.85
C ALA A 205 -4.25 -8.97 0.31
N ARG A 206 -5.36 -9.46 0.86
CA ARG A 206 -6.72 -9.02 0.50
C ARG A 206 -6.96 -7.54 0.81
N GLN A 207 -6.38 -7.04 1.89
CA GLN A 207 -6.43 -5.61 2.21
C GLN A 207 -5.58 -4.78 1.24
N LEU A 208 -4.38 -5.24 0.92
CA LEU A 208 -3.48 -4.58 -0.02
C LEU A 208 -4.08 -4.52 -1.42
N GLU A 209 -4.83 -5.55 -1.84
CA GLU A 209 -5.56 -5.54 -3.11
C GLU A 209 -6.61 -4.42 -3.18
N ARG A 210 -7.37 -4.23 -2.11
CA ARG A 210 -8.29 -3.09 -1.98
C ARG A 210 -7.54 -1.76 -2.06
N PHE A 211 -6.36 -1.67 -1.44
CA PHE A 211 -5.54 -0.46 -1.50
C PHE A 211 -5.06 -0.18 -2.92
N ARG A 212 -4.61 -1.21 -3.64
CA ARG A 212 -4.22 -1.10 -5.05
C ARG A 212 -5.36 -0.59 -5.91
N TRP A 213 -6.60 -1.02 -5.64
CA TRP A 213 -7.77 -0.47 -6.32
C TRP A 213 -7.89 1.04 -6.07
N VAL A 214 -7.85 1.49 -4.81
CA VAL A 214 -7.88 2.93 -4.49
C VAL A 214 -6.75 3.70 -5.16
N VAL A 215 -5.52 3.17 -5.18
CA VAL A 215 -4.37 3.83 -5.83
C VAL A 215 -4.59 3.95 -7.34
N ARG A 216 -5.15 2.92 -8.00
CA ARG A 216 -5.44 2.91 -9.44
C ARG A 216 -6.45 3.96 -9.85
N PHE A 217 -7.40 4.34 -8.98
CA PHE A 217 -8.35 5.41 -9.27
C PHE A 217 -7.87 6.78 -8.79
N SER A 218 -7.26 6.85 -7.61
CA SER A 218 -6.85 8.12 -7.00
C SER A 218 -5.70 8.79 -7.75
N LEU A 219 -4.67 8.07 -8.19
CA LEU A 219 -3.55 8.69 -8.92
C LEU A 219 -3.98 9.31 -10.26
N PRO A 220 -4.69 8.60 -11.16
CA PRO A 220 -5.23 9.22 -12.37
C PRO A 220 -6.18 10.37 -12.05
N THR A 221 -7.02 10.24 -11.02
CA THR A 221 -7.94 11.33 -10.64
C THR A 221 -7.17 12.57 -10.21
N VAL A 222 -6.15 12.45 -9.34
CA VAL A 222 -5.29 13.57 -8.92
C VAL A 222 -4.59 14.20 -10.12
N LEU A 223 -4.07 13.40 -11.04
CA LEU A 223 -3.40 13.88 -12.24
C LEU A 223 -4.37 14.65 -13.16
N LEU A 224 -5.50 14.03 -13.53
CA LEU A 224 -6.48 14.60 -14.46
C LEU A 224 -7.14 15.85 -13.89
N THR A 225 -7.57 15.83 -12.63
CA THR A 225 -8.14 17.01 -11.97
C THR A 225 -7.10 18.11 -11.78
N GLY A 226 -5.83 17.74 -11.52
CA GLY A 226 -4.70 18.67 -11.47
C GLY A 226 -4.44 19.37 -12.80
N LEU A 227 -4.44 18.61 -13.89
CA LEU A 227 -4.32 19.14 -15.26
C LEU A 227 -5.52 20.01 -15.62
N GLY A 228 -6.75 19.58 -15.31
CA GLY A 228 -7.95 20.38 -15.52
C GLY A 228 -7.87 21.75 -14.83
N MET A 229 -7.43 21.78 -13.56
CA MET A 229 -7.22 23.04 -12.83
C MET A 229 -6.11 23.88 -13.46
N ALA A 230 -5.04 23.27 -13.98
CA ALA A 230 -3.95 24.01 -14.64
C ALA A 230 -4.38 24.59 -16.01
N LEU A 231 -5.19 23.86 -16.78
CA LEU A 231 -5.71 24.30 -18.08
C LEU A 231 -6.62 25.54 -17.97
N ALA A 232 -7.27 25.73 -16.82
CA ALA A 232 -8.08 26.92 -16.55
C ALA A 232 -7.29 28.23 -16.67
N TYR A 233 -5.95 28.21 -16.48
CA TYR A 233 -5.10 29.40 -16.58
C TYR A 233 -4.76 29.81 -18.02
N ARG A 234 -4.99 28.95 -19.03
CA ARG A 234 -4.79 29.25 -20.47
C ARG A 234 -3.45 29.93 -20.81
N LEU A 235 -2.36 29.49 -20.17
CA LEU A 235 -1.04 30.12 -20.27
C LEU A 235 -0.33 29.78 -21.60
N PRO A 236 0.38 30.73 -22.23
CA PRO A 236 1.30 30.44 -23.31
C PRO A 236 2.53 29.68 -22.81
N LEU A 237 3.19 28.91 -23.70
CA LEU A 237 4.30 28.01 -23.33
C LEU A 237 5.47 28.71 -22.59
N PRO A 238 5.92 29.92 -22.96
CA PRO A 238 7.01 30.60 -22.27
C PRO A 238 6.71 30.91 -20.79
N ASP A 239 5.45 31.16 -20.46
CA ASP A 239 5.04 31.56 -19.11
C ASP A 239 5.16 30.40 -18.11
N PHE A 240 5.17 29.14 -18.59
CA PHE A 240 5.42 27.98 -17.74
C PHE A 240 6.83 27.95 -17.15
N LEU A 241 7.76 28.79 -17.59
CA LEU A 241 9.09 28.92 -16.99
C LEU A 241 9.16 30.07 -15.98
N ALA A 242 8.17 30.97 -15.95
CA ALA A 242 8.12 32.08 -15.03
C ALA A 242 7.50 31.67 -13.68
N PHE A 243 8.00 32.23 -12.58
CA PHE A 243 7.38 32.05 -11.27
C PHE A 243 6.08 32.88 -11.18
N PRO A 244 4.96 32.33 -10.64
CA PRO A 244 4.82 31.03 -9.97
C PRO A 244 4.44 29.86 -10.89
N PHE A 245 4.20 30.09 -12.18
CA PHE A 245 3.73 29.07 -13.13
C PHE A 245 4.72 27.91 -13.35
N ALA A 246 6.02 28.13 -13.15
CA ALA A 246 7.06 27.09 -13.12
C ALA A 246 6.82 25.98 -12.09
N LEU A 247 5.97 26.22 -11.08
CA LEU A 247 5.55 25.19 -10.13
C LEU A 247 4.69 24.09 -10.77
N ILE A 248 3.97 24.40 -11.86
CA ILE A 248 3.13 23.43 -12.59
C ILE A 248 3.98 22.34 -13.25
N PRO A 249 4.95 22.65 -14.14
CA PRO A 249 5.78 21.61 -14.76
C PRO A 249 6.65 20.89 -13.73
N LEU A 250 7.13 21.58 -12.68
CA LEU A 250 7.87 20.93 -11.59
C LEU A 250 7.01 19.91 -10.84
N LYS A 251 5.75 20.24 -10.54
CA LYS A 251 4.79 19.30 -9.96
C LYS A 251 4.53 18.12 -10.89
N LEU A 252 4.35 18.36 -12.19
CA LEU A 252 4.16 17.29 -13.18
C LEU A 252 5.37 16.36 -13.26
N PHE A 253 6.58 16.91 -13.19
CA PHE A 253 7.81 16.12 -13.14
C PHE A 253 7.87 15.21 -11.90
N LEU A 254 7.51 15.72 -10.72
CA LEU A 254 7.43 14.90 -9.50
C LEU A 254 6.37 13.79 -9.62
N LEU A 255 5.21 14.09 -10.22
CA LEU A 255 4.16 13.10 -10.47
C LEU A 255 4.59 12.05 -11.51
N LEU A 256 5.32 12.44 -12.55
CA LEU A 256 5.90 11.50 -13.51
C LEU A 256 6.91 10.58 -12.82
N GLY A 257 7.78 11.13 -11.97
CA GLY A 257 8.70 10.34 -11.14
C GLY A 257 7.95 9.33 -10.24
N LEU A 258 6.83 9.75 -9.65
CA LEU A 258 5.96 8.86 -8.88
C LEU A 258 5.38 7.74 -9.74
N VAL A 259 4.88 8.04 -10.94
CA VAL A 259 4.37 7.05 -11.90
C VAL A 259 5.46 6.07 -12.30
N VAL A 260 6.67 6.57 -12.60
CA VAL A 260 7.83 5.73 -12.90
C VAL A 260 8.13 4.80 -11.73
N ILE A 261 8.14 5.29 -10.48
CA ILE A 261 8.32 4.42 -9.30
C ILE A 261 7.24 3.33 -9.25
N PHE A 262 5.97 3.64 -9.50
CA PHE A 262 4.91 2.62 -9.48
C PHE A 262 5.01 1.60 -10.62
N ILE A 263 5.46 2.00 -11.81
CA ILE A 263 5.63 1.10 -12.96
C ILE A 263 6.89 0.23 -12.79
N THR A 264 7.99 0.83 -12.33
CA THR A 264 9.31 0.19 -12.24
C THR A 264 9.54 -0.56 -10.94
N CYS A 265 8.95 -0.12 -9.83
CA CYS A 265 8.81 -0.97 -8.67
C CYS A 265 7.96 -2.15 -9.14
N PRO A 266 8.47 -3.39 -9.16
CA PRO A 266 7.57 -4.51 -9.35
C PRO A 266 6.57 -4.36 -8.21
N LEU A 267 5.33 -4.00 -8.56
CA LEU A 267 4.20 -3.58 -7.71
C LEU A 267 3.82 -4.62 -6.61
N TYR A 268 4.70 -5.60 -6.43
CA TYR A 268 4.54 -6.92 -5.88
C TYR A 268 5.74 -7.43 -5.04
N ARG A 269 6.94 -6.82 -5.01
CA ARG A 269 8.09 -7.41 -4.27
C ARG A 269 8.79 -6.54 -3.24
N GLN A 270 8.66 -5.21 -3.32
CA GLN A 270 9.37 -4.28 -2.45
C GLN A 270 8.44 -3.40 -1.58
N CYS A 271 7.13 -3.60 -1.69
CA CYS A 271 6.14 -2.81 -0.96
C CYS A 271 5.94 -3.29 0.49
N SER A 272 6.32 -4.53 0.81
CA SER A 272 6.22 -5.10 2.15
C SER A 272 7.45 -5.97 2.47
N PRO A 273 7.98 -5.91 3.71
CA PRO A 273 9.00 -6.83 4.20
C PRO A 273 8.47 -8.26 4.39
N VAL A 274 7.15 -8.46 4.46
CA VAL A 274 6.53 -9.77 4.65
C VAL A 274 6.25 -10.42 3.29
N LYS A 275 6.95 -11.52 2.98
CA LYS A 275 6.72 -12.26 1.72
C LYS A 275 5.33 -12.89 1.72
N GLY A 276 4.71 -12.94 0.54
CA GLY A 276 3.34 -13.44 0.37
C GLY A 276 2.27 -12.35 0.43
N VAL A 277 2.48 -11.25 1.17
CA VAL A 277 1.48 -10.18 1.31
C VAL A 277 1.21 -9.49 -0.03
N CYS A 278 2.25 -9.27 -0.82
CA CYS A 278 2.11 -8.61 -2.11
C CYS A 278 1.63 -9.55 -3.23
N ARG A 279 2.00 -10.83 -3.13
CA ARG A 279 1.72 -11.91 -4.09
C ARG A 279 1.78 -13.24 -3.32
N LEU A 280 0.65 -13.94 -3.19
CA LEU A 280 0.55 -15.14 -2.34
C LEU A 280 1.46 -16.27 -2.82
N GLU A 281 1.77 -16.30 -4.11
CA GLU A 281 2.70 -17.23 -4.74
C GLU A 281 4.15 -17.07 -4.25
N ASP A 282 4.49 -15.95 -3.59
CA ASP A 282 5.80 -15.75 -2.96
C ASP A 282 5.92 -16.48 -1.60
N LEU A 283 4.82 -17.04 -1.07
CA LEU A 283 4.88 -17.88 0.13
C LEU A 283 5.72 -19.13 -0.15
N ARG A 284 6.61 -19.45 0.78
CA ARG A 284 7.49 -20.62 0.63
C ARG A 284 6.80 -21.83 1.20
N VAL A 285 6.80 -22.91 0.45
CA VAL A 285 6.40 -24.21 0.97
C VAL A 285 7.57 -24.80 1.76
N ARG A 286 7.37 -25.11 3.04
CA ARG A 286 8.30 -25.84 3.89
C ARG A 286 8.12 -27.33 3.63
N PRO A 287 9.13 -28.00 3.07
CA PRO A 287 9.08 -29.44 2.93
C PRO A 287 9.09 -30.08 4.33
N LEU A 288 8.20 -31.04 4.55
CA LEU A 288 8.19 -31.85 5.78
C LEU A 288 9.37 -32.82 5.79
N ARG A 289 9.76 -33.30 4.61
CA ARG A 289 10.92 -34.17 4.42
C ARG A 289 11.77 -33.69 3.26
N ARG A 290 13.08 -33.85 3.38
CA ARG A 290 14.04 -33.62 2.30
C ARG A 290 14.69 -34.94 1.92
N LEU A 291 14.65 -35.27 0.64
CA LEU A 291 15.34 -36.42 0.05
C LEU A 291 16.46 -35.91 -0.88
N ASP A 292 17.70 -36.24 -0.52
CA ASP A 292 18.87 -35.91 -1.31
C ASP A 292 19.30 -37.10 -2.17
N ASN A 293 18.97 -37.03 -3.46
CA ASN A 293 19.34 -37.99 -4.50
C ASN A 293 20.45 -37.46 -5.41
N ARG A 294 21.19 -36.41 -5.02
CA ARG A 294 22.27 -35.84 -5.85
C ARG A 294 23.43 -36.79 -6.11
N ARG A 295 23.52 -37.90 -5.37
CA ARG A 295 24.51 -38.98 -5.54
C ARG A 295 23.86 -40.33 -5.86
N THR A 296 22.57 -40.32 -6.20
CA THR A 296 21.78 -41.54 -6.41
C THR A 296 21.39 -41.63 -7.88
N PRO A 297 21.55 -42.79 -8.55
CA PRO A 297 21.08 -42.99 -9.92
C PRO A 297 19.57 -42.78 -10.04
N CYS A 298 19.07 -42.33 -11.20
CA CYS A 298 17.66 -41.93 -11.38
C CYS A 298 16.63 -42.96 -10.90
N ALA A 299 16.74 -44.21 -11.37
CA ALA A 299 15.79 -45.27 -11.03
C ALA A 299 15.71 -45.52 -9.51
N LEU A 300 16.87 -45.61 -8.85
CA LEU A 300 16.92 -45.79 -7.40
C LEU A 300 16.44 -44.52 -6.67
N GLY A 301 16.68 -43.35 -7.24
CA GLY A 301 16.20 -42.08 -6.72
C GLY A 301 14.67 -41.99 -6.66
N LEU A 302 13.97 -42.47 -7.69
CA LEU A 302 12.50 -42.49 -7.72
C LEU A 302 11.90 -43.55 -6.80
N ILE A 303 12.55 -44.70 -6.61
CA ILE A 303 12.14 -45.70 -5.63
C ILE A 303 12.17 -45.07 -4.23
N ARG A 304 13.31 -44.46 -3.86
CA ARG A 304 13.45 -43.74 -2.57
C ARG A 304 12.45 -42.60 -2.43
N ALA A 305 12.12 -41.89 -3.52
CA ALA A 305 11.11 -40.84 -3.50
C ALA A 305 9.70 -41.39 -3.25
N THR A 306 9.40 -42.57 -3.80
CA THR A 306 8.12 -43.29 -3.61
C THR A 306 7.99 -43.77 -2.16
N GLU A 307 9.03 -44.38 -1.61
CA GLU A 307 9.09 -44.78 -0.19
C GLU A 307 8.93 -43.56 0.72
N ALA A 308 9.68 -42.49 0.44
CA ALA A 308 9.58 -41.25 1.20
C ALA A 308 8.18 -40.63 1.14
N MET A 309 7.50 -40.69 -0.01
CA MET A 309 6.12 -40.25 -0.17
C MET A 309 5.11 -41.12 0.58
N ALA A 310 5.32 -42.43 0.64
CA ALA A 310 4.42 -43.35 1.33
C ALA A 310 4.30 -42.97 2.81
N GLU A 311 5.42 -42.61 3.45
CA GLU A 311 5.50 -42.21 4.86
C GLU A 311 4.94 -40.81 5.16
N LEU A 312 4.78 -39.96 4.15
CA LEU A 312 4.26 -38.61 4.37
C LEU A 312 2.74 -38.62 4.55
N PRO A 313 2.17 -37.79 5.46
CA PRO A 313 0.72 -37.60 5.51
C PRO A 313 0.21 -36.88 4.25
N SER A 314 -1.08 -37.02 3.97
CA SER A 314 -1.75 -36.23 2.92
C SER A 314 -1.53 -34.74 3.15
N GLY A 315 -1.30 -34.00 2.07
CA GLY A 315 -0.91 -32.59 2.07
C GLY A 315 0.57 -32.31 2.35
N ALA A 316 1.36 -33.28 2.83
CA ALA A 316 2.77 -33.01 3.11
C ALA A 316 3.62 -32.91 1.84
N VAL A 317 4.70 -32.13 1.95
CA VAL A 317 5.58 -31.80 0.83
C VAL A 317 6.97 -32.40 1.04
N LEU A 318 7.48 -33.06 0.00
CA LEU A 318 8.86 -33.52 -0.09
C LEU A 318 9.69 -32.57 -0.94
N GLU A 319 10.86 -32.24 -0.42
CA GLU A 319 11.92 -31.62 -1.21
C GLU A 319 12.82 -32.72 -1.79
N LEU A 320 12.77 -32.89 -3.10
CA LEU A 320 13.58 -33.85 -3.83
C LEU A 320 14.72 -33.12 -4.54
N LEU A 321 15.96 -33.51 -4.25
CA LEU A 321 17.15 -32.97 -4.91
C LEU A 321 17.79 -34.04 -5.80
N SER A 322 18.01 -33.72 -7.08
CA SER A 322 18.65 -34.65 -8.02
C SER A 322 19.70 -33.94 -8.87
N LYS A 323 20.81 -34.61 -9.16
CA LYS A 323 21.80 -34.16 -10.17
C LYS A 323 21.58 -34.81 -11.54
N ASP A 324 20.63 -35.74 -11.63
CA ASP A 324 20.37 -36.46 -12.86
C ASP A 324 19.85 -35.50 -13.95
N VAL A 325 20.40 -35.65 -15.16
CA VAL A 325 20.03 -34.86 -16.34
C VAL A 325 18.59 -35.18 -16.78
N TYR A 326 18.09 -36.38 -16.50
CA TYR A 326 16.74 -36.82 -16.84
C TYR A 326 15.70 -36.48 -15.76
N ALA A 327 16.11 -36.02 -14.58
CA ALA A 327 15.20 -35.67 -13.49
C ALA A 327 14.07 -34.69 -13.89
N PRO A 328 14.29 -33.67 -14.76
CA PRO A 328 13.23 -32.79 -15.23
C PRO A 328 12.10 -33.48 -15.98
N TYR A 329 12.33 -34.66 -16.55
CA TYR A 329 11.33 -35.43 -17.29
C TYR A 329 10.74 -36.55 -16.44
N GLU A 330 11.60 -37.26 -15.70
CA GLU A 330 11.18 -38.42 -14.93
C GLU A 330 10.41 -38.07 -13.65
N VAL A 331 10.79 -37.00 -12.94
CA VAL A 331 10.10 -36.61 -11.70
C VAL A 331 8.66 -36.17 -11.99
N PRO A 332 8.36 -35.38 -13.03
CA PRO A 332 6.98 -35.11 -13.44
C PRO A 332 6.20 -36.36 -13.87
N ALA A 333 6.82 -37.27 -14.63
CA ALA A 333 6.16 -38.52 -15.04
C ALA A 333 5.82 -39.41 -13.83
N TRP A 334 6.76 -39.54 -12.90
CA TRP A 334 6.55 -40.22 -11.62
C TRP A 334 5.43 -39.56 -10.81
N ALA A 335 5.48 -38.23 -10.62
CA ALA A 335 4.44 -37.50 -9.89
C ALA A 335 3.06 -37.70 -10.53
N GLY A 336 2.96 -37.59 -11.85
CA GLY A 336 1.71 -37.81 -12.60
C GLY A 336 1.17 -39.23 -12.44
N LYS A 337 2.05 -40.25 -12.48
CA LYS A 337 1.66 -41.66 -12.30
C LYS A 337 1.02 -41.93 -10.94
N TYR A 338 1.51 -41.31 -9.88
CA TYR A 338 1.04 -41.53 -8.50
C TYR A 338 0.06 -40.45 -8.02
N GLY A 339 -0.36 -39.52 -8.89
CA GLY A 339 -1.26 -38.43 -8.54
C GLY A 339 -0.66 -37.35 -7.63
N TYR A 340 0.67 -37.30 -7.50
CA TYR A 340 1.35 -36.25 -6.73
C TYR A 340 1.37 -34.92 -7.48
N ARG A 341 1.33 -33.82 -6.74
CA ARG A 341 1.35 -32.48 -7.32
C ARG A 341 2.75 -31.87 -7.24
N ILE A 342 3.34 -31.49 -8.36
CA ILE A 342 4.60 -30.72 -8.37
C ILE A 342 4.26 -29.26 -8.07
N LEU A 343 4.70 -28.79 -6.91
CA LEU A 343 4.51 -27.40 -6.48
C LEU A 343 5.57 -26.47 -7.06
N LYS A 344 6.80 -26.94 -7.21
CA LYS A 344 7.92 -26.13 -7.73
C LYS A 344 9.01 -27.00 -8.32
N HIS A 345 9.58 -26.54 -9.44
CA HIS A 345 10.81 -27.06 -10.02
C HIS A 345 11.77 -25.90 -10.28
N GLU A 346 13.02 -26.04 -9.86
CA GLU A 346 14.07 -25.06 -10.13
C GLU A 346 15.44 -25.74 -10.21
N GLN A 347 16.35 -25.16 -11.00
CA GLN A 347 17.75 -25.57 -11.03
C GLN A 347 18.55 -24.67 -10.09
N ARG A 348 19.41 -25.26 -9.25
CA ARG A 348 20.25 -24.56 -8.28
C ARG A 348 21.71 -24.99 -8.39
N GLY A 349 22.60 -24.19 -7.82
CA GLY A 349 24.05 -24.42 -7.84
C GLY A 349 24.75 -23.75 -9.02
N VAL A 350 26.07 -23.75 -8.98
CA VAL A 350 26.95 -23.20 -10.02
C VAL A 350 27.50 -24.37 -10.83
N PHE A 351 27.74 -24.19 -12.13
CA PHE A 351 28.38 -25.21 -12.96
C PHE A 351 29.77 -25.57 -12.39
N PRO A 352 30.17 -26.86 -12.31
CA PRO A 352 29.47 -28.08 -12.73
C PRO A 352 28.57 -28.73 -11.65
N PHE A 353 28.42 -28.12 -10.48
CA PHE A 353 27.64 -28.63 -9.35
C PHE A 353 26.15 -28.29 -9.41
N ARG A 354 25.60 -28.02 -10.60
CA ARG A 354 24.18 -27.77 -10.78
C ARG A 354 23.36 -29.00 -10.39
N TYR A 355 22.19 -28.77 -9.81
CA TYR A 355 21.23 -29.82 -9.44
C TYR A 355 19.80 -29.29 -9.59
N HIS A 356 18.87 -30.20 -9.80
CA HIS A 356 17.44 -29.95 -9.81
C HIS A 356 16.86 -30.08 -8.40
N ARG A 357 15.97 -29.15 -8.05
CA ARG A 357 15.18 -29.16 -6.83
C ARG A 357 13.70 -29.20 -7.21
N PHE A 358 13.00 -30.20 -6.68
CA PHE A 358 11.56 -30.34 -6.82
C PHE A 358 10.90 -30.24 -5.45
N LEU A 359 9.75 -29.58 -5.40
CA LEU A 359 8.81 -29.65 -4.28
C LEU A 359 7.60 -30.43 -4.76
N VAL A 360 7.34 -31.58 -4.14
CA VAL A 360 6.28 -32.50 -4.53
C VAL A 360 5.35 -32.71 -3.35
N GLU A 361 4.06 -32.49 -3.55
CA GLU A 361 3.01 -32.61 -2.55
C GLU A 361 2.24 -33.92 -2.73
N LYS A 362 2.01 -34.59 -1.61
CA LYS A 362 1.07 -35.71 -1.53
C LYS A 362 -0.34 -35.13 -1.44
N PRO A 363 -1.26 -35.47 -2.36
CA PRO A 363 -2.62 -34.94 -2.35
C PRO A 363 -3.39 -35.31 -1.08
#